data_AF-A0A1W9HFS1-F1
#
_entry.id   AF-A0A1W9HFS1-F1
#
_cell.length_a   1.000
_cell.length_b   1.000
_cell.length_c   1.000
_cell.angle_alpha   90.00
_cell.angle_beta   90.00
_cell.angle_gamma   90.00
#
_symmetry.space_group_name_H-M   'P 1'
#
loop_
_entity.id
_entity.type
_entity.pdbx_description
1 polymer ?
#
loop_
_entity_poly.entity_id
_entity_poly.type
_entity_poly.pdbx_seq_one_letter_code
_entity_poly.pdbx_strand_id
1 'polypeptide(L)'
;MGSVLLALLAVVCMWGCSEQLFYLPSEQQVFHQNRSSINRVLDVLWVIDNSGSMETSQANLATNLDSFIDGFIKRNLSFKMAFTTSDAYMSLFSGNWADSNFRDGGAVNGHSGTPIITNMTPNIQDVFLKNARPGVDGKGDERVFQSIQQTLINPNNKNFLRPESFFAVIIISDEDDFSWDGSTDISPNYSNPGLHPVSRYVNFLDTFTGSVPDNRRYNVSTISIMDTACLNILKPTTNPSQKIGLRYMELADATAGHKGSLCANFAETLNKISGKLLELLTQFPLNRTPDLATIKVFVDAKEVPESATDGWTYNSSQNSIYFHGNAVPAEGQSVVINYNPATPR
;
A
#
# COMPACT_ATOMS: atom_id res chain seq x y z
N MET A 1 7.89 -71.37 -74.53
CA MET A 1 8.77 -71.45 -73.34
C MET A 1 9.73 -70.27 -73.40
N GLY A 2 9.74 -69.41 -72.38
CA GLY A 2 10.65 -68.27 -72.30
C GLY A 2 10.00 -67.03 -71.69
N SER A 3 9.82 -67.03 -70.38
CA SER A 3 9.36 -65.85 -69.62
C SER A 3 10.57 -64.97 -69.28
N VAL A 4 10.55 -63.70 -69.70
CA VAL A 4 11.50 -62.66 -69.29
C VAL A 4 10.85 -61.86 -68.16
N LEU A 5 11.46 -61.89 -66.98
CA LEU A 5 11.02 -61.14 -65.80
C LEU A 5 11.71 -59.77 -65.78
N LEU A 6 10.94 -58.70 -65.96
CA LEU A 6 11.41 -57.31 -65.89
C LEU A 6 11.20 -56.81 -64.45
N ALA A 7 12.27 -56.57 -63.70
CA ALA A 7 12.21 -56.01 -62.34
C ALA A 7 12.11 -54.48 -62.39
N LEU A 8 10.99 -53.93 -61.93
CA LEU A 8 10.79 -52.49 -61.73
C LEU A 8 11.38 -52.07 -60.38
N LEU A 9 12.36 -51.16 -60.39
CA LEU A 9 12.93 -50.53 -59.20
C LEU A 9 12.03 -49.35 -58.79
N ALA A 10 11.33 -49.45 -57.65
CA ALA A 10 10.54 -48.36 -57.10
C ALA A 10 11.45 -47.44 -56.26
N VAL A 11 11.66 -46.21 -56.72
CA VAL A 11 12.34 -45.15 -55.95
C VAL A 11 11.32 -44.53 -55.00
N VAL A 12 11.49 -44.77 -53.70
CA VAL A 12 10.70 -44.14 -52.63
C VAL A 12 11.34 -42.78 -52.32
N CYS A 13 10.72 -41.70 -52.79
CA CYS A 13 11.05 -40.34 -52.34
C CYS A 13 10.56 -40.15 -50.90
N MET A 14 11.47 -40.24 -49.91
CA MET A 14 11.19 -39.76 -48.56
C MET A 14 11.21 -38.24 -48.55
N TRP A 15 10.03 -37.63 -48.54
CA TRP A 15 9.89 -36.21 -48.18
C TRP A 15 10.21 -36.07 -46.70
N GLY A 16 11.34 -35.44 -46.39
CA GLY A 16 11.67 -35.02 -45.03
C GLY A 16 10.60 -34.07 -44.51
N CYS A 17 9.93 -34.45 -43.44
CA CYS A 17 9.07 -33.55 -42.69
C CYS A 17 9.98 -32.46 -42.09
N SER A 18 9.93 -31.24 -42.62
CA SER A 18 10.56 -30.08 -42.00
C SER A 18 10.06 -29.99 -40.55
N GLU A 19 10.96 -29.79 -39.59
CA GLU A 19 10.56 -29.46 -38.21
C GLU A 19 9.61 -28.27 -38.27
N GLN A 20 8.32 -28.51 -38.00
CA GLN A 20 7.36 -27.44 -37.85
C GLN A 20 7.73 -26.73 -36.55
N LEU A 21 8.37 -25.58 -36.67
CA LEU A 21 8.49 -24.61 -35.58
C LEU A 21 7.06 -24.20 -35.19
N PHE A 22 6.53 -24.84 -34.16
CA PHE A 22 5.28 -24.43 -33.53
C PHE A 22 5.53 -23.12 -32.80
N TYR A 23 5.26 -21.99 -33.47
CA TYR A 23 5.20 -20.70 -32.81
C TYR A 23 3.94 -20.66 -31.95
N LEU A 24 4.11 -20.46 -30.64
CA LEU A 24 2.98 -20.12 -29.79
C LEU A 24 2.47 -18.73 -30.22
N PRO A 25 1.19 -18.57 -30.55
CA PRO A 25 0.66 -17.29 -30.97
C PRO A 25 0.78 -16.28 -29.82
N SER A 26 1.10 -15.03 -30.18
CA SER A 26 1.10 -13.92 -29.22
C SER A 26 -0.28 -13.75 -28.61
N GLU A 27 -0.36 -13.76 -27.29
CA GLU A 27 -1.55 -13.36 -26.56
C GLU A 27 -1.53 -11.84 -26.38
N GLN A 28 -2.67 -11.21 -26.66
CA GLN A 28 -2.91 -9.81 -26.37
C GLN A 28 -3.92 -9.75 -25.24
N GLN A 29 -3.53 -9.13 -24.13
CA GLN A 29 -4.44 -8.79 -23.06
C GLN A 29 -4.69 -7.29 -23.09
N VAL A 30 -5.96 -6.93 -23.28
CA VAL A 30 -6.41 -5.54 -23.21
C VAL A 30 -7.09 -5.32 -21.86
N PHE A 31 -6.52 -4.41 -21.09
CA PHE A 31 -7.08 -3.92 -19.85
C PHE A 31 -7.69 -2.55 -20.12
N HIS A 32 -9.01 -2.54 -20.32
CA HIS A 32 -9.78 -1.32 -20.23
C HIS A 32 -9.94 -0.99 -18.75
N GLN A 33 -9.53 0.19 -18.32
CA GLN A 33 -9.54 0.61 -16.91
C GLN A 33 -10.95 0.81 -16.30
N ASN A 34 -11.96 0.09 -16.77
CA ASN A 34 -13.29 0.12 -16.18
C ASN A 34 -13.37 -0.86 -14.99
N ARG A 35 -13.37 -0.25 -13.80
CA ARG A 35 -13.96 -0.64 -12.49
C ARG A 35 -13.77 -2.03 -11.86
N SER A 36 -13.26 -3.08 -12.49
CA SER A 36 -13.38 -4.43 -11.90
C SER A 36 -12.15 -5.34 -11.88
N SER A 37 -10.96 -4.91 -12.32
CA SER A 37 -9.77 -5.80 -12.29
C SER A 37 -8.44 -5.15 -11.90
N ILE A 38 -8.43 -3.86 -11.55
CA ILE A 38 -7.23 -3.15 -11.08
C ILE A 38 -7.65 -2.27 -9.90
N ASN A 39 -7.07 -2.47 -8.72
CA ASN A 39 -7.33 -1.65 -7.54
C ASN A 39 -6.83 -0.22 -7.83
N ARG A 40 -7.65 0.66 -8.40
CA ARG A 40 -7.37 2.11 -8.56
C ARG A 40 -8.07 2.98 -7.53
N VAL A 41 -8.81 2.30 -6.66
CA VAL A 41 -9.52 2.87 -5.54
C VAL A 41 -8.57 2.77 -4.37
N LEU A 42 -8.21 3.89 -3.75
CA LEU A 42 -7.27 3.93 -2.63
C LEU A 42 -8.00 4.40 -1.37
N ASP A 43 -7.90 3.66 -0.27
CA ASP A 43 -8.35 4.15 1.02
C ASP A 43 -7.15 4.29 1.95
N VAL A 44 -6.93 5.48 2.52
CA VAL A 44 -5.76 5.78 3.36
C VAL A 44 -6.21 6.08 4.79
N LEU A 45 -5.77 5.28 5.76
CA LEU A 45 -5.91 5.57 7.18
C LEU A 45 -4.60 6.11 7.74
N TRP A 46 -4.61 7.36 8.17
CA TRP A 46 -3.52 7.95 8.94
C TRP A 46 -3.73 7.65 10.42
N VAL A 47 -2.69 7.16 11.08
CA VAL A 47 -2.68 6.93 12.52
C VAL A 47 -1.63 7.86 13.12
N ILE A 48 -2.10 8.91 13.78
CA ILE A 48 -1.25 9.97 14.31
C ILE A 48 -1.14 9.79 15.82
N ASP A 49 0.07 9.54 16.29
CA ASP A 49 0.39 9.63 17.70
C ASP A 49 0.02 11.03 18.22
N ASN A 50 -0.86 11.02 19.21
CA ASN A 50 -1.41 12.23 19.81
C ASN A 50 -0.82 12.49 21.21
N SER A 51 0.34 11.93 21.53
CA SER A 51 1.09 12.26 22.73
C SER A 51 1.66 13.68 22.70
N GLY A 52 2.01 14.19 23.88
CA GLY A 52 2.53 15.55 24.09
C GLY A 52 3.75 15.92 23.25
N SER A 53 4.61 14.95 22.91
CA SER A 53 5.83 15.17 22.15
C SER A 53 5.63 15.32 20.65
N MET A 54 4.44 14.97 20.15
CA MET A 54 4.17 14.94 18.72
C MET A 54 3.84 16.31 18.11
N GLU A 55 3.82 17.40 18.87
CA GLU A 55 3.41 18.73 18.36
C GLU A 55 4.22 19.16 17.12
N THR A 56 5.56 19.11 17.21
CA THR A 56 6.44 19.50 16.10
C THR A 56 6.34 18.51 14.93
N SER A 57 6.19 17.22 15.22
CA SER A 57 6.04 16.18 14.20
C SER A 57 4.72 16.32 13.44
N GLN A 58 3.61 16.61 14.12
CA GLN A 58 2.31 16.90 13.50
C GLN A 58 2.34 18.17 12.65
N ALA A 59 3.04 19.22 13.09
CA ALA A 59 3.22 20.43 12.29
C ALA A 59 4.04 20.16 11.02
N ASN A 60 5.17 19.46 11.13
CA ASN A 60 6.00 19.08 9.99
C ASN A 60 5.24 18.19 9.01
N LEU A 61 4.48 17.22 9.52
CA LEU A 61 3.60 16.36 8.74
C LEU A 61 2.64 17.23 7.91
N ALA A 62 1.86 18.08 8.57
CA ALA A 62 0.87 18.96 7.92
C ALA A 62 1.47 19.81 6.80
N THR A 63 2.63 20.45 7.02
CA THR A 63 3.28 21.30 6.01
C THR A 63 3.75 20.55 4.75
N ASN A 64 4.01 19.24 4.84
CA ASN A 64 4.58 18.47 3.72
C ASN A 64 3.53 17.64 2.95
N LEU A 65 2.28 17.59 3.42
CA LEU A 65 1.23 16.73 2.88
C LEU A 65 0.54 17.22 1.63
N ASP A 66 0.66 18.50 1.30
CA ASP A 66 0.14 19.02 0.03
C ASP A 66 0.75 18.26 -1.16
N SER A 67 2.05 17.98 -1.10
CA SER A 67 2.76 17.21 -2.12
C SER A 67 2.29 15.76 -2.24
N PHE A 68 1.86 15.15 -1.13
CA PHE A 68 1.35 13.78 -1.10
C PHE A 68 0.04 13.65 -1.87
N ILE A 69 -0.94 14.51 -1.56
CA ILE A 69 -2.28 14.45 -2.16
C ILE A 69 -2.26 14.85 -3.64
N ASP A 70 -1.46 15.85 -3.99
CA ASP A 70 -1.27 16.32 -5.37
C ASP A 70 -0.95 15.17 -6.33
N GLY A 71 -0.17 14.18 -5.88
CA GLY A 71 0.18 13.00 -6.67
C GLY A 71 -1.02 12.16 -7.06
N PHE A 72 -2.04 12.06 -6.20
CA PHE A 72 -3.27 11.31 -6.45
C PHE A 72 -4.29 12.15 -7.25
N ILE A 73 -4.42 13.45 -6.94
CA ILE A 73 -5.30 14.36 -7.66
C ILE A 73 -4.87 14.48 -9.14
N LYS A 74 -3.58 14.70 -9.41
CA LYS A 74 -3.06 14.83 -10.79
C LYS A 74 -3.28 13.59 -11.65
N ARG A 75 -3.39 12.40 -11.03
CA ARG A 75 -3.64 11.11 -11.69
C ARG A 75 -5.12 10.74 -11.75
N ASN A 76 -6.01 11.61 -11.28
CA ASN A 76 -7.44 11.40 -11.16
C ASN A 76 -7.81 10.10 -10.41
N LEU A 77 -7.09 9.80 -9.31
CA LEU A 77 -7.36 8.59 -8.54
C LEU A 77 -8.56 8.78 -7.60
N SER A 78 -9.39 7.75 -7.49
CA SER A 78 -10.50 7.73 -6.53
C SER A 78 -9.99 7.34 -5.16
N PHE A 79 -9.81 8.32 -4.26
CA PHE A 79 -9.36 8.06 -2.90
C PHE A 79 -10.38 8.43 -1.82
N LYS A 80 -10.32 7.71 -0.70
CA LYS A 80 -10.81 8.16 0.61
C LYS A 80 -9.64 8.24 1.57
N MET A 81 -9.71 9.19 2.48
CA MET A 81 -8.68 9.34 3.49
C MET A 81 -9.29 9.75 4.81
N ALA A 82 -8.86 9.10 5.88
CA ALA A 82 -9.32 9.37 7.22
C ALA A 82 -8.14 9.35 8.20
N PHE A 83 -8.36 9.96 9.36
CA PHE A 83 -7.35 10.11 10.41
C PHE A 83 -7.86 9.50 11.70
N THR A 84 -6.99 8.84 12.44
CA THR A 84 -7.24 8.35 13.80
C THR A 84 -6.01 8.61 14.65
N THR A 85 -6.10 8.32 15.94
CA THR A 85 -5.04 8.61 16.91
C THR A 85 -4.50 7.36 17.58
N SER A 86 -3.33 7.46 18.22
CA SER A 86 -2.78 6.38 19.05
C SER A 86 -3.67 6.01 20.22
N ASP A 87 -4.60 6.87 20.63
CA ASP A 87 -5.62 6.63 21.68
C ASP A 87 -6.93 5.95 21.23
N ALA A 88 -7.15 5.66 19.94
CA ALA A 88 -8.42 5.06 19.51
C ALA A 88 -8.74 3.70 20.17
N TYR A 89 -7.73 3.00 20.71
CA TYR A 89 -7.90 1.79 21.51
C TYR A 89 -8.77 2.00 22.75
N MET A 90 -8.87 3.23 23.26
CA MET A 90 -9.60 3.53 24.49
C MET A 90 -11.09 3.17 24.40
N SER A 91 -11.66 3.10 23.19
CA SER A 91 -13.04 2.66 22.99
C SER A 91 -13.31 1.25 23.55
N LEU A 92 -12.28 0.38 23.61
CA LEU A 92 -12.35 -0.94 24.24
C LEU A 92 -12.65 -0.86 25.74
N PHE A 93 -12.10 0.16 26.41
CA PHE A 93 -12.11 0.26 27.87
C PHE A 93 -13.18 1.22 28.38
N SER A 94 -13.48 2.27 27.61
CA SER A 94 -14.55 3.22 27.91
C SER A 94 -15.94 2.67 27.54
N GLY A 95 -16.00 1.71 26.61
CA GLY A 95 -17.25 1.27 25.99
C GLY A 95 -17.88 2.34 25.07
N ASN A 96 -17.14 3.39 24.72
CA ASN A 96 -17.61 4.50 23.90
C ASN A 96 -16.93 4.50 22.52
N TRP A 97 -17.70 4.20 21.48
CA TRP A 97 -17.22 4.22 20.10
C TRP A 97 -16.70 5.59 19.64
N ALA A 98 -17.14 6.68 20.28
CA ALA A 98 -16.70 8.03 19.94
C ALA A 98 -15.18 8.21 20.09
N ASP A 99 -14.53 7.46 20.99
CA ASP A 99 -13.08 7.53 21.22
C ASP A 99 -12.28 7.04 20.01
N SER A 100 -12.90 6.21 19.16
CA SER A 100 -12.33 5.62 17.95
C SER A 100 -12.98 6.13 16.65
N ASN A 101 -13.71 7.26 16.70
CA ASN A 101 -14.19 7.92 15.50
C ASN A 101 -13.01 8.54 14.72
N PHE A 102 -13.16 8.66 13.41
CA PHE A 102 -12.21 9.45 12.62
C PHE A 102 -12.11 10.88 13.13
N ARG A 103 -10.88 11.41 13.14
CA ARG A 103 -10.56 12.78 13.50
C ARG A 103 -10.80 13.70 12.31
N ASP A 104 -11.38 14.84 12.60
CA ASP A 104 -11.55 15.95 11.66
C ASP A 104 -10.81 17.22 12.12
N GLY A 105 -9.94 17.10 13.13
CA GLY A 105 -9.26 18.24 13.74
C GLY A 105 -8.96 18.04 15.21
N GLY A 106 -8.52 19.12 15.85
CA GLY A 106 -8.20 19.16 17.28
C GLY A 106 -8.49 20.55 17.86
N ALA A 107 -8.51 20.65 19.20
CA ALA A 107 -8.93 21.86 19.90
C ALA A 107 -8.16 23.13 19.48
N VAL A 108 -6.87 23.01 19.17
CA VAL A 108 -6.00 24.13 18.78
C VAL A 108 -6.18 24.56 17.33
N ASN A 109 -6.30 23.60 16.41
CA ASN A 109 -6.32 23.86 14.95
C ASN A 109 -7.74 23.97 14.39
N GLY A 110 -8.75 23.72 15.23
CA GLY A 110 -10.15 23.65 14.84
C GLY A 110 -10.49 22.34 14.14
N HIS A 111 -11.77 22.22 13.79
CA HIS A 111 -12.35 21.06 13.12
C HIS A 111 -12.73 21.42 11.68
N SER A 112 -12.45 20.52 10.75
CA SER A 112 -12.84 20.65 9.34
C SER A 112 -14.32 20.29 9.12
N GLY A 113 -14.94 19.54 10.03
CA GLY A 113 -16.27 18.97 9.85
C GLY A 113 -16.33 17.86 8.79
N THR A 114 -15.17 17.44 8.25
CA THR A 114 -15.06 16.46 7.17
C THR A 114 -14.10 15.34 7.57
N PRO A 115 -14.58 14.31 8.30
CA PRO A 115 -13.72 13.23 8.82
C PRO A 115 -13.21 12.27 7.73
N ILE A 116 -13.88 12.21 6.57
CA ILE A 116 -13.45 11.43 5.41
C ILE A 116 -13.22 12.39 4.23
N ILE A 117 -11.97 12.49 3.82
CA ILE A 117 -11.53 13.30 2.68
C ILE A 117 -11.62 12.45 1.41
N THR A 118 -12.09 13.04 0.32
CA THR A 118 -12.17 12.42 -1.01
C THR A 118 -11.55 13.33 -2.07
N ASN A 119 -11.35 12.83 -3.28
CA ASN A 119 -10.94 13.65 -4.43
C ASN A 119 -11.95 14.77 -4.80
N MET A 120 -13.16 14.74 -4.24
CA MET A 120 -14.18 15.78 -4.44
C MET A 120 -14.33 16.74 -3.25
N THR A 121 -13.54 16.56 -2.18
CA THR A 121 -13.64 17.41 -0.98
C THR A 121 -13.22 18.84 -1.32
N PRO A 122 -14.10 19.86 -1.12
CA PRO A 122 -13.73 21.25 -1.31
C PRO A 122 -12.63 21.69 -0.34
N ASN A 123 -11.73 22.58 -0.78
CA ASN A 123 -10.62 23.09 0.03
C ASN A 123 -9.81 21.97 0.70
N ILE A 124 -9.53 20.90 -0.05
CA ILE A 124 -8.94 19.66 0.48
C ILE A 124 -7.68 19.90 1.32
N GLN A 125 -6.85 20.89 0.96
CA GLN A 125 -5.65 21.25 1.71
C GLN A 125 -5.99 21.72 3.14
N ASP A 126 -6.94 22.64 3.31
CA ASP A 126 -7.35 23.12 4.64
C ASP A 126 -8.00 22.01 5.48
N VAL A 127 -8.87 21.20 4.86
CA VAL A 127 -9.50 20.04 5.51
C VAL A 127 -8.42 19.06 5.99
N PHE A 128 -7.47 18.76 5.12
CA PHE A 128 -6.37 17.86 5.42
C PHE A 128 -5.49 18.40 6.57
N LEU A 129 -5.07 19.66 6.50
CA LEU A 129 -4.20 20.29 7.50
C LEU A 129 -4.82 20.24 8.91
N LYS A 130 -6.14 20.38 9.01
CA LYS A 130 -6.88 20.22 10.27
C LYS A 130 -6.90 18.76 10.71
N ASN A 131 -7.32 17.85 9.85
CA ASN A 131 -7.47 16.42 10.21
C ASN A 131 -6.14 15.77 10.61
N ALA A 132 -5.02 16.17 9.97
CA ALA A 132 -3.68 15.68 10.27
C ALA A 132 -3.10 16.19 11.60
N ARG A 133 -3.78 17.12 12.28
CA ARG A 133 -3.36 17.71 13.56
C ARG A 133 -4.45 17.53 14.61
N PRO A 134 -4.71 16.27 15.03
CA PRO A 134 -5.76 15.96 16.00
C PRO A 134 -5.48 16.51 17.40
N GLY A 135 -4.25 16.97 17.68
CA GLY A 135 -3.83 17.50 18.97
C GLY A 135 -2.82 16.58 19.66
N VAL A 136 -2.38 17.00 20.85
CA VAL A 136 -1.31 16.36 21.64
C VAL A 136 -1.74 16.02 23.08
N ASP A 137 -3.05 16.01 23.34
CA ASP A 137 -3.63 15.76 24.67
C ASP A 137 -3.76 14.25 24.99
N GLY A 138 -3.11 13.40 24.20
CA GLY A 138 -3.22 11.95 24.28
C GLY A 138 -2.43 11.30 25.40
N LYS A 139 -2.58 9.99 25.53
CA LYS A 139 -1.82 9.18 26.50
C LYS A 139 -0.41 8.92 25.99
N GLY A 140 0.55 8.74 26.91
CA GLY A 140 1.85 8.17 26.59
C GLY A 140 1.86 6.64 26.53
N ASP A 141 0.68 6.00 26.67
CA ASP A 141 0.50 4.56 26.44
C ASP A 141 0.16 4.36 24.97
N GLU A 142 1.21 4.21 24.17
CA GLU A 142 1.14 4.20 22.72
C GLU A 142 0.69 2.83 22.20
N ARG A 143 -0.58 2.75 21.78
CA ARG A 143 -1.21 1.50 21.29
C ARG A 143 -1.79 1.64 19.91
N VAL A 144 -0.98 2.16 19.00
CA VAL A 144 -1.32 2.36 17.59
C VAL A 144 -1.93 1.11 16.95
N PHE A 145 -1.45 -0.11 17.26
CA PHE A 145 -2.02 -1.31 16.66
C PHE A 145 -3.44 -1.61 17.13
N GLN A 146 -3.72 -1.55 18.44
CA GLN A 146 -5.11 -1.64 18.94
C GLN A 146 -5.96 -0.50 18.40
N SER A 147 -5.40 0.70 18.26
CA SER A 147 -6.09 1.87 17.72
C SER A 147 -6.49 1.70 16.26
N ILE A 148 -5.64 1.10 15.42
CA ILE A 148 -6.00 0.70 14.05
C ILE A 148 -7.19 -0.26 14.10
N GLN A 149 -7.09 -1.32 14.91
CA GLN A 149 -8.14 -2.32 15.02
C GLN A 149 -9.46 -1.70 15.47
N GLN A 150 -9.46 -0.88 16.53
CA GLN A 150 -10.66 -0.25 17.06
C GLN A 150 -11.29 0.73 16.07
N THR A 151 -10.46 1.53 15.40
CA THR A 151 -10.92 2.43 14.35
C THR A 151 -11.65 1.67 13.25
N LEU A 152 -11.11 0.53 12.82
CA LEU A 152 -11.65 -0.23 11.70
C LEU A 152 -12.91 -1.03 12.05
N ILE A 153 -13.02 -1.55 13.28
CA ILE A 153 -14.23 -2.29 13.70
C ILE A 153 -15.35 -1.36 14.19
N ASN A 154 -15.07 -0.08 14.43
CA ASN A 154 -16.04 0.87 14.92
C ASN A 154 -17.21 1.01 13.91
N PRO A 155 -18.48 0.76 14.33
CA PRO A 155 -19.63 0.85 13.44
C PRO A 155 -19.87 2.25 12.87
N ASN A 156 -19.41 3.31 13.54
CA ASN A 156 -19.48 4.68 13.04
C ASN A 156 -18.59 4.91 11.81
N ASN A 157 -17.55 4.08 11.65
CA ASN A 157 -16.55 4.20 10.59
C ASN A 157 -16.80 3.25 9.40
N LYS A 158 -17.88 2.44 9.44
CA LYS A 158 -18.15 1.35 8.48
C LYS A 158 -18.17 1.73 7.00
N ASN A 159 -18.41 3.01 6.68
CA ASN A 159 -18.52 3.50 5.30
C ASN A 159 -17.17 4.00 4.73
N PHE A 160 -16.08 3.86 5.48
CA PHE A 160 -14.76 4.27 5.02
C PHE A 160 -14.19 3.29 4.00
N LEU A 161 -13.84 2.07 4.43
CA LEU A 161 -13.15 1.11 3.57
C LEU A 161 -14.07 0.55 2.49
N ARG A 162 -13.65 0.68 1.23
CA ARG A 162 -14.34 0.15 0.05
C ARG A 162 -13.85 -1.28 -0.25
N PRO A 163 -14.74 -2.19 -0.67
CA PRO A 163 -14.35 -3.57 -0.99
C PRO A 163 -13.29 -3.69 -2.09
N GLU A 164 -13.35 -2.81 -3.09
CA GLU A 164 -12.46 -2.77 -4.25
C GLU A 164 -11.20 -1.91 -4.06
N SER A 165 -11.01 -1.31 -2.88
CA SER A 165 -9.86 -0.46 -2.65
C SER A 165 -8.61 -1.24 -2.27
N PHE A 166 -7.46 -0.68 -2.64
CA PHE A 166 -6.23 -0.93 -1.89
C PHE A 166 -6.27 -0.08 -0.62
N PHE A 167 -6.00 -0.70 0.53
CA PHE A 167 -6.04 -0.06 1.84
C PHE A 167 -4.63 0.25 2.36
N ALA A 168 -4.30 1.52 2.47
CA ALA A 168 -3.03 1.97 3.03
C ALA A 168 -3.23 2.43 4.48
N VAL A 169 -2.42 1.93 5.40
CA VAL A 169 -2.28 2.51 6.74
C VAL A 169 -0.95 3.25 6.81
N ILE A 170 -0.94 4.48 7.30
CA ILE A 170 0.28 5.26 7.50
C ILE A 170 0.36 5.68 8.97
N ILE A 171 1.32 5.11 9.69
CA ILE A 171 1.57 5.37 11.11
C ILE A 171 2.57 6.51 11.25
N ILE A 172 2.30 7.49 12.09
CA ILE A 172 3.21 8.58 12.44
C ILE A 172 3.34 8.62 13.97
N SER A 173 4.53 8.33 14.52
CA SER A 173 4.74 8.27 15.97
C SER A 173 6.21 8.44 16.35
N ASP A 174 6.49 9.14 17.44
CA ASP A 174 7.83 9.28 18.02
C ASP A 174 8.12 8.29 19.16
N GLU A 175 7.22 7.31 19.34
CA GLU A 175 7.34 6.20 20.27
C GLU A 175 7.22 4.84 19.54
N ASP A 176 6.94 3.77 20.26
CA ASP A 176 6.76 2.42 19.73
C ASP A 176 5.45 1.83 20.28
N ASP A 177 4.92 0.80 19.62
CA ASP A 177 3.64 0.20 20.02
C ASP A 177 3.77 -0.73 21.24
N PHE A 178 2.92 -0.54 22.24
CA PHE A 178 2.80 -1.41 23.41
C PHE A 178 1.40 -2.02 23.55
N SER A 179 0.75 -2.28 22.41
CA SER A 179 -0.59 -2.86 22.37
C SER A 179 -0.71 -4.16 23.18
N TRP A 180 -1.65 -4.19 24.13
CA TRP A 180 -1.91 -5.34 25.00
C TRP A 180 -3.36 -5.32 25.55
N ASP A 181 -3.84 -6.42 26.11
CA ASP A 181 -5.26 -6.55 26.48
C ASP A 181 -5.69 -5.85 27.79
N GLY A 182 -4.76 -5.30 28.59
CA GLY A 182 -5.09 -4.64 29.86
C GLY A 182 -5.25 -3.12 29.78
N SER A 183 -5.88 -2.53 30.81
CA SER A 183 -6.33 -1.13 30.81
C SER A 183 -5.28 -0.11 31.33
N THR A 184 -4.06 -0.55 31.61
CA THR A 184 -2.97 0.31 32.12
C THR A 184 -1.78 0.28 31.17
N ASP A 185 -0.88 1.26 31.26
CA ASP A 185 0.40 1.17 30.59
C ASP A 185 1.21 -0.03 31.15
N ILE A 186 1.89 -0.78 30.28
CA ILE A 186 2.82 -1.85 30.68
C ILE A 186 4.24 -1.36 30.88
N SER A 187 4.48 -0.05 30.75
CA SER A 187 5.79 0.55 30.55
C SER A 187 6.45 -0.04 29.28
N PRO A 188 7.52 0.56 28.75
CA PRO A 188 8.21 0.00 27.59
C PRO A 188 8.93 -1.32 27.90
N ASN A 189 8.16 -2.41 27.93
CA ASN A 189 8.62 -3.74 28.24
C ASN A 189 8.35 -4.67 27.06
N TYR A 190 9.32 -4.72 26.15
CA TYR A 190 9.34 -5.61 25.00
C TYR A 190 9.29 -7.11 25.34
N SER A 191 9.60 -7.46 26.59
CA SER A 191 9.56 -8.86 27.08
C SER A 191 8.28 -9.18 27.84
N ASN A 192 7.31 -8.25 27.90
CA ASN A 192 6.05 -8.49 28.59
C ASN A 192 5.27 -9.61 27.86
N PRO A 193 4.90 -10.71 28.54
CA PRO A 193 4.18 -11.82 27.91
C PRO A 193 2.76 -11.45 27.43
N GLY A 194 2.19 -10.36 27.94
CA GLY A 194 0.91 -9.80 27.50
C GLY A 194 1.03 -8.87 26.28
N LEU A 195 2.24 -8.44 25.90
CA LEU A 195 2.46 -7.61 24.72
C LEU A 195 2.03 -8.39 23.47
N HIS A 196 1.16 -7.81 22.66
CA HIS A 196 0.69 -8.47 21.47
C HIS A 196 1.83 -8.62 20.44
N PRO A 197 1.99 -9.78 19.79
CA PRO A 197 2.92 -9.89 18.68
C PRO A 197 2.39 -9.09 17.47
N VAL A 198 3.31 -8.56 16.64
CA VAL A 198 2.94 -7.84 15.41
C VAL A 198 2.08 -8.69 14.48
N SER A 199 2.33 -10.00 14.44
CA SER A 199 1.57 -10.98 13.65
C SER A 199 0.07 -11.00 13.99
N ARG A 200 -0.34 -10.64 15.22
CA ARG A 200 -1.77 -10.51 15.59
C ARG A 200 -2.47 -9.48 14.71
N TYR A 201 -1.79 -8.37 14.41
CA TYR A 201 -2.35 -7.28 13.61
C TYR A 201 -2.23 -7.50 12.12
N VAL A 202 -1.19 -8.22 11.67
CA VAL A 202 -1.13 -8.74 10.30
C VAL A 202 -2.32 -9.66 10.03
N ASN A 203 -2.56 -10.65 10.91
CA ASN A 203 -3.69 -11.57 10.79
C ASN A 203 -5.05 -10.87 10.83
N PHE A 204 -5.19 -9.85 11.69
CA PHE A 204 -6.39 -9.03 11.73
C PHE A 204 -6.62 -8.31 10.41
N LEU A 205 -5.60 -7.63 9.86
CA LEU A 205 -5.73 -6.90 8.59
C LEU A 205 -5.96 -7.84 7.39
N ASP A 206 -5.30 -8.99 7.36
CA ASP A 206 -5.56 -10.05 6.38
C ASP A 206 -7.04 -10.46 6.41
N THR A 207 -7.56 -10.78 7.60
CA THR A 207 -8.97 -11.17 7.79
C THR A 207 -9.93 -10.03 7.43
N PHE A 208 -9.66 -8.82 7.92
CA PHE A 208 -10.52 -7.65 7.77
C PHE A 208 -10.63 -7.21 6.30
N THR A 209 -9.54 -7.35 5.54
CA THR A 209 -9.52 -6.99 4.12
C THR A 209 -9.88 -8.17 3.20
N GLY A 210 -10.00 -9.38 3.72
CA GLY A 210 -10.18 -10.60 2.90
C GLY A 210 -8.95 -10.92 2.05
N SER A 211 -7.76 -10.53 2.52
CA SER A 211 -6.49 -10.73 1.83
C SER A 211 -5.83 -12.05 2.20
N VAL A 212 -4.90 -12.49 1.35
CA VAL A 212 -3.95 -13.56 1.65
C VAL A 212 -2.52 -13.01 1.52
N PRO A 213 -1.50 -13.59 2.18
CA PRO A 213 -0.14 -13.04 2.20
C PRO A 213 0.45 -12.72 0.81
N ASP A 214 0.17 -13.57 -0.18
CA ASP A 214 0.69 -13.40 -1.55
C ASP A 214 -0.08 -12.37 -2.38
N ASN A 215 -1.24 -11.91 -1.91
CA ASN A 215 -2.11 -10.97 -2.61
C ASN A 215 -2.84 -10.04 -1.62
N ARG A 216 -2.05 -9.31 -0.82
CA ARG A 216 -2.61 -8.30 0.08
C ARG A 216 -3.11 -7.10 -0.70
N ARG A 217 -4.37 -6.74 -0.50
CA ARG A 217 -4.92 -5.45 -0.92
C ARG A 217 -4.73 -4.37 0.13
N TYR A 218 -3.71 -4.50 0.98
CA TYR A 218 -3.36 -3.49 1.96
C TYR A 218 -1.86 -3.47 2.23
N ASN A 219 -1.38 -2.36 2.76
CA ASN A 219 -0.06 -2.28 3.37
C ASN A 219 -0.07 -1.32 4.58
N VAL A 220 0.98 -1.40 5.40
CA VAL A 220 1.20 -0.48 6.50
C VAL A 220 2.55 0.19 6.32
N SER A 221 2.58 1.51 6.21
CA SER A 221 3.82 2.29 6.21
C SER A 221 3.96 3.04 7.54
N THR A 222 5.19 3.43 7.88
CA THR A 222 5.46 4.20 9.09
C THR A 222 6.42 5.35 8.82
N ILE A 223 6.17 6.49 9.47
CA ILE A 223 7.15 7.54 9.71
C ILE A 223 7.37 7.60 11.22
N SER A 224 8.48 7.06 11.70
CA SER A 224 8.80 6.96 13.13
C SER A 224 10.28 7.19 13.40
N ILE A 225 10.72 7.03 14.64
CA ILE A 225 12.14 7.07 14.98
C ILE A 225 12.78 5.78 14.48
N MET A 226 13.59 5.89 13.40
CA MET A 226 14.17 4.74 12.70
C MET A 226 15.46 4.20 13.34
N ASP A 227 16.21 5.06 14.03
CA ASP A 227 17.53 4.73 14.56
C ASP A 227 17.91 5.58 15.78
N THR A 228 19.04 5.24 16.40
CA THR A 228 19.56 5.97 17.55
C THR A 228 19.96 7.40 17.23
N ALA A 229 20.35 7.70 15.99
CA ALA A 229 20.73 9.06 15.60
C ALA A 229 19.51 9.98 15.64
N CYS A 230 18.40 9.55 15.06
CA CYS A 230 17.12 10.26 15.14
C CYS A 230 16.58 10.31 16.57
N LEU A 231 16.69 9.21 17.32
CA LEU A 231 16.30 9.19 18.73
C LEU A 231 17.03 10.29 19.51
N ASN A 232 18.33 10.43 19.32
CA ASN A 232 19.11 11.46 20.03
C ASN A 232 18.75 12.90 19.62
N ILE A 233 18.20 13.10 18.42
CA ILE A 233 17.71 14.41 17.98
C ILE A 233 16.38 14.76 18.66
N LEU A 234 15.47 13.80 18.75
CA LEU A 234 14.10 14.03 19.22
C LEU A 234 13.94 13.83 20.74
N LYS A 235 14.82 13.07 21.38
CA LYS A 235 14.75 12.77 22.81
C LYS A 235 15.03 14.04 23.62
N PRO A 236 14.05 14.58 24.37
CA PRO A 236 14.24 15.74 25.21
C PRO A 236 15.17 15.37 26.38
N THR A 237 15.87 16.37 26.89
CA THR A 237 16.76 16.23 28.06
C THR A 237 15.98 16.01 29.36
N THR A 238 14.68 16.32 29.36
CA THR A 238 13.76 16.12 30.48
C THR A 238 12.59 15.24 30.04
N ASN A 239 12.29 14.19 30.82
CA ASN A 239 11.19 13.24 30.57
C ASN A 239 11.25 12.57 29.19
N PRO A 240 12.29 11.76 28.88
CA PRO A 240 12.37 11.10 27.59
C PRO A 240 11.31 10.00 27.46
N SER A 241 10.28 10.24 26.63
CA SER A 241 9.28 9.24 26.28
C SER A 241 9.54 8.60 24.92
N GLN A 242 10.33 9.24 24.06
CA GLN A 242 10.63 8.79 22.70
C GLN A 242 11.26 7.40 22.65
N LYS A 243 10.82 6.60 21.68
CA LYS A 243 11.30 5.24 21.45
C LYS A 243 11.51 5.02 19.96
N ILE A 244 12.46 4.16 19.63
CA ILE A 244 12.63 3.69 18.25
C ILE A 244 11.40 2.85 17.91
N GLY A 245 10.74 3.13 16.77
CA GLY A 245 9.52 2.46 16.33
C GLY A 245 9.77 1.05 15.78
N LEU A 246 10.38 0.17 16.59
CA LEU A 246 10.81 -1.16 16.18
C LEU A 246 9.64 -1.99 15.66
N ARG A 247 8.51 -1.96 16.35
CA ARG A 247 7.34 -2.78 15.99
C ARG A 247 6.59 -2.18 14.81
N TYR A 248 6.61 -0.85 14.65
CA TYR A 248 6.12 -0.20 13.44
C TYR A 248 6.91 -0.62 12.20
N MET A 249 8.25 -0.67 12.32
CA MET A 249 9.11 -1.16 11.24
C MET A 249 8.85 -2.64 10.93
N GLU A 250 8.66 -3.48 11.94
CA GLU A 250 8.30 -4.89 11.77
C GLU A 250 6.96 -5.05 11.04
N LEU A 251 5.92 -4.28 11.41
CA LEU A 251 4.63 -4.32 10.73
C LEU A 251 4.73 -3.82 9.29
N ALA A 252 5.54 -2.79 9.04
CA ALA A 252 5.76 -2.28 7.71
C ALA A 252 6.46 -3.31 6.81
N ASP A 253 7.48 -3.99 7.32
CA ASP A 253 8.17 -5.06 6.59
C ASP A 253 7.24 -6.24 6.32
N ALA A 254 6.45 -6.66 7.32
CA ALA A 254 5.51 -7.78 7.18
C ALA A 254 4.37 -7.53 6.16
N THR A 255 4.11 -6.26 5.82
CA THR A 255 3.02 -5.84 4.93
C THR A 255 3.49 -5.11 3.68
N ALA A 256 4.80 -5.19 3.37
CA ALA A 256 5.42 -4.55 2.21
C ALA A 256 5.18 -3.03 2.11
N GLY A 257 5.12 -2.34 3.25
CA GLY A 257 5.04 -0.90 3.33
C GLY A 257 6.40 -0.20 3.36
N HIS A 258 6.35 1.12 3.42
CA HIS A 258 7.55 1.96 3.47
C HIS A 258 7.88 2.38 4.91
N LYS A 259 9.17 2.52 5.20
CA LYS A 259 9.70 2.99 6.48
C LYS A 259 10.39 4.34 6.27
N GLY A 260 9.94 5.35 7.00
CA GLY A 260 10.43 6.72 6.93
C GLY A 260 10.85 7.25 8.30
N SER A 261 11.82 8.16 8.34
CA SER A 261 12.30 8.75 9.59
C SER A 261 11.60 10.06 9.91
N LEU A 262 11.19 10.26 11.17
CA LEU A 262 10.73 11.56 11.67
C LEU A 262 11.80 12.65 11.59
N CYS A 263 13.08 12.27 11.53
CA CYS A 263 14.19 13.21 11.38
C CYS A 263 14.58 13.47 9.92
N ALA A 264 13.92 12.82 8.96
CA ALA A 264 14.17 13.01 7.53
C ALA A 264 13.24 14.07 6.92
N ASN A 265 13.44 14.35 5.62
CA ASN A 265 12.52 15.17 4.86
C ASN A 265 11.18 14.44 4.68
N PHE A 266 10.11 15.02 5.24
CA PHE A 266 8.77 14.44 5.15
C PHE A 266 8.23 14.40 3.73
N ALA A 267 8.43 15.45 2.92
CA ALA A 267 7.97 15.46 1.53
C ALA A 267 8.60 14.32 0.72
N GLU A 268 9.91 14.07 0.88
CA GLU A 268 10.57 12.93 0.22
C GLU A 268 10.01 11.58 0.68
N THR A 269 9.79 11.42 1.98
CA THR A 269 9.24 10.18 2.56
C THR A 269 7.82 9.94 2.07
N LEU A 270 6.99 10.98 2.08
CA LEU A 270 5.62 10.94 1.59
C LEU A 270 5.57 10.64 0.09
N ASN A 271 6.48 11.21 -0.71
CA ASN A 271 6.61 10.88 -2.12
C ASN A 271 6.97 9.40 -2.36
N LYS A 272 7.85 8.83 -1.52
CA LYS A 272 8.17 7.39 -1.58
C LYS A 272 6.97 6.52 -1.20
N ILE A 273 6.22 6.89 -0.16
CA ILE A 273 4.98 6.21 0.21
C ILE A 273 3.97 6.28 -0.93
N SER A 274 3.72 7.47 -1.49
CA SER A 274 2.82 7.64 -2.64
C SER A 274 3.26 6.81 -3.84
N GLY A 275 4.54 6.85 -4.20
CA GLY A 275 5.10 6.04 -5.29
C GLY A 275 4.87 4.55 -5.08
N LYS A 276 5.10 4.05 -3.85
CA LYS A 276 4.86 2.64 -3.51
C LYS A 276 3.39 2.27 -3.60
N LEU A 277 2.49 3.15 -3.15
CA LEU A 277 1.04 2.93 -3.28
C LEU A 277 0.62 2.91 -4.75
N LEU A 278 1.13 3.82 -5.57
CA LEU A 278 0.86 3.83 -7.01
C LEU A 278 1.35 2.56 -7.72
N GLU A 279 2.54 2.05 -7.36
CA GLU A 279 3.03 0.76 -7.85
C GLU A 279 2.06 -0.37 -7.48
N LEU A 280 1.65 -0.45 -6.19
CA LEU A 280 0.75 -1.48 -5.69
C LEU A 280 -0.68 -1.39 -6.27
N LEU A 281 -1.12 -0.20 -6.66
CA LEU A 281 -2.39 0.04 -7.37
C LEU A 281 -2.32 -0.35 -8.86
N THR A 282 -1.12 -0.55 -9.42
CA THR A 282 -0.90 -0.79 -10.86
C THR A 282 -0.46 -2.22 -11.17
N GLN A 283 -1.10 -3.19 -10.54
CA GLN A 283 -0.86 -4.61 -10.85
C GLN A 283 -1.78 -5.05 -11.98
N PHE A 284 -1.18 -5.49 -13.08
CA PHE A 284 -1.88 -6.04 -14.23
C PHE A 284 -1.57 -7.53 -14.33
N PRO A 285 -2.37 -8.40 -13.68
CA PRO A 285 -2.12 -9.84 -13.69
C PRO A 285 -2.29 -10.41 -15.09
N LEU A 286 -1.30 -11.18 -15.51
CA LEU A 286 -1.32 -11.86 -16.80
C LEU A 286 -2.06 -13.18 -16.66
N ASN A 287 -2.79 -13.56 -17.71
CA ASN A 287 -3.58 -14.80 -17.69
C ASN A 287 -2.69 -16.04 -17.70
N ARG A 288 -1.44 -15.91 -18.18
CA ARG A 288 -0.47 -17.00 -18.31
C ARG A 288 0.93 -16.45 -18.07
N THR A 289 1.87 -17.33 -17.73
CA THR A 289 3.28 -16.95 -17.61
C THR A 289 3.81 -16.55 -18.99
N PRO A 290 4.35 -15.32 -19.16
CA PRO A 290 4.89 -14.85 -20.43
C PRO A 290 6.31 -15.35 -20.67
N ASP A 291 6.70 -15.48 -21.94
CA ASP A 291 8.09 -15.38 -22.36
C ASP A 291 8.53 -13.91 -22.23
N LEU A 292 9.44 -13.65 -21.29
CA LEU A 292 9.84 -12.29 -20.89
C LEU A 292 10.34 -11.44 -22.07
N ALA A 293 11.05 -12.04 -23.01
CA ALA A 293 11.63 -11.32 -24.15
C ALA A 293 10.56 -10.79 -25.14
N THR A 294 9.32 -11.26 -25.01
CA THR A 294 8.22 -10.94 -25.91
C THR A 294 7.23 -9.93 -25.35
N ILE A 295 7.40 -9.54 -24.07
CA ILE A 295 6.49 -8.61 -23.41
C ILE A 295 6.59 -7.23 -24.06
N LYS A 296 5.46 -6.70 -24.51
CA LYS A 296 5.30 -5.34 -25.01
C LYS A 296 4.11 -4.68 -24.33
N VAL A 297 4.36 -3.55 -23.68
CA VAL A 297 3.38 -2.84 -22.87
C VAL A 297 3.06 -1.49 -23.51
N PHE A 298 1.78 -1.16 -23.60
CA PHE A 298 1.29 0.08 -24.17
C PHE A 298 0.28 0.75 -23.25
N VAL A 299 0.36 2.08 -23.17
CA VAL A 299 -0.62 2.95 -22.50
C VAL A 299 -1.16 3.92 -23.53
N ASP A 300 -2.48 3.90 -23.78
CA ASP A 300 -3.13 4.66 -24.86
C ASP A 300 -2.39 4.53 -26.21
N ALA A 301 -2.02 3.29 -26.56
CA ALA A 301 -1.27 2.93 -27.76
C ALA A 301 0.19 3.44 -27.84
N LYS A 302 0.71 4.12 -26.82
CA LYS A 302 2.13 4.47 -26.72
C LYS A 302 2.89 3.35 -26.00
N GLU A 303 3.93 2.83 -26.64
CA GLU A 303 4.81 1.82 -26.02
C GLU A 303 5.52 2.41 -24.79
N VAL A 304 5.48 1.68 -23.69
CA VAL A 304 6.15 2.01 -22.44
C VAL A 304 7.40 1.13 -22.31
N PRO A 305 8.58 1.71 -22.01
CA PRO A 305 9.81 0.93 -21.87
C PRO A 305 9.81 0.06 -20.60
N GLU A 306 10.53 -1.05 -20.63
CA GLU A 306 10.85 -1.81 -19.43
C GLU A 306 11.86 -1.00 -18.60
N SER A 307 11.45 -0.59 -17.39
CA SER A 307 12.26 0.25 -16.50
C SER A 307 11.69 0.20 -15.08
N ALA A 308 12.57 0.01 -14.10
CA ALA A 308 12.22 0.04 -12.67
C ALA A 308 12.05 1.48 -12.11
N THR A 309 12.28 2.52 -12.92
CA THR A 309 12.19 3.92 -12.48
C THR A 309 11.09 4.70 -13.19
N ASP A 310 10.97 4.56 -14.51
CA ASP A 310 9.97 5.25 -15.33
C ASP A 310 9.58 4.37 -16.53
N GLY A 311 8.69 3.41 -16.29
CA GLY A 311 8.34 2.36 -17.24
C GLY A 311 7.54 1.23 -16.60
N TRP A 312 7.80 -0.01 -16.99
CA TRP A 312 7.20 -1.19 -16.38
C TRP A 312 8.23 -2.24 -15.95
N THR A 313 7.85 -3.11 -15.02
CA THR A 313 8.59 -4.33 -14.66
C THR A 313 7.64 -5.52 -14.55
N TYR A 314 8.15 -6.74 -14.76
CA TYR A 314 7.40 -7.97 -14.52
C TYR A 314 7.70 -8.56 -13.13
N ASN A 315 6.66 -8.91 -12.38
CA ASN A 315 6.74 -9.67 -11.14
C ASN A 315 6.35 -11.13 -11.41
N SER A 316 7.31 -12.05 -11.28
CA SER A 316 7.12 -13.47 -11.52
C SER A 316 6.33 -14.19 -10.42
N SER A 317 6.38 -13.74 -9.17
CA SER A 317 5.63 -14.39 -8.08
C SER A 317 4.13 -14.16 -8.20
N GLN A 318 3.74 -12.99 -8.72
CA GLN A 318 2.34 -12.62 -8.94
C GLN A 318 1.90 -12.70 -10.41
N ASN A 319 2.79 -13.15 -11.30
CA ASN A 319 2.59 -13.16 -12.74
C ASN A 319 1.96 -11.84 -13.26
N SER A 320 2.51 -10.70 -12.89
CA SER A 320 1.88 -9.38 -13.09
C SER A 320 2.85 -8.35 -13.62
N ILE A 321 2.35 -7.40 -14.42
CA ILE A 321 3.09 -6.19 -14.82
C ILE A 321 2.80 -5.06 -13.84
N TYR A 322 3.85 -4.38 -13.40
CA TYR A 322 3.77 -3.17 -12.57
C TYR A 322 4.27 -1.96 -13.35
N PHE A 323 3.69 -0.79 -13.09
CA PHE A 323 4.12 0.47 -13.67
C PHE A 323 4.83 1.36 -12.66
N HIS A 324 5.81 2.12 -13.13
CA HIS A 324 6.68 2.98 -12.33
C HIS A 324 6.68 4.41 -12.86
N GLY A 325 6.97 5.37 -11.98
CA GLY A 325 7.20 6.76 -12.35
C GLY A 325 6.02 7.45 -13.03
N ASN A 326 6.29 8.09 -14.18
CA ASN A 326 5.31 8.77 -15.00
C ASN A 326 4.59 7.84 -15.97
N ALA A 327 5.10 6.61 -16.15
CA ALA A 327 4.43 5.58 -16.93
C ALA A 327 3.20 4.97 -16.24
N VAL A 328 3.02 5.20 -14.93
CA VAL A 328 1.81 4.84 -14.18
C VAL A 328 0.57 5.43 -14.89
N PRO A 329 -0.32 4.58 -15.46
CA PRO A 329 -1.42 5.08 -16.27
C PRO A 329 -2.44 5.83 -15.38
N ALA A 330 -2.95 6.98 -15.82
CA ALA A 330 -4.07 7.69 -15.19
C ALA A 330 -5.41 6.96 -15.42
N GLU A 331 -6.46 7.30 -14.67
CA GLU A 331 -7.81 6.73 -14.82
C GLU A 331 -8.37 6.96 -16.24
N GLY A 332 -9.01 5.94 -16.80
CA GLY A 332 -9.63 5.94 -18.13
C GLY A 332 -8.68 5.58 -19.28
N GLN A 333 -7.36 5.53 -19.07
CA GLN A 333 -6.41 5.14 -20.12
C GLN A 333 -6.53 3.64 -20.47
N SER A 334 -6.20 3.23 -21.69
CA SER A 334 -6.16 1.81 -22.07
C SER A 334 -4.76 1.24 -21.82
N VAL A 335 -4.67 0.09 -21.14
CA VAL A 335 -3.41 -0.64 -20.98
C VAL A 335 -3.47 -1.91 -21.82
N VAL A 336 -2.50 -2.10 -22.71
CA VAL A 336 -2.41 -3.27 -23.58
C VAL A 336 -1.08 -3.96 -23.31
N ILE A 337 -1.13 -5.25 -22.98
CA ILE A 337 0.05 -6.06 -22.75
C ILE A 337 0.02 -7.22 -23.75
N ASN A 338 1.01 -7.27 -24.61
CA ASN A 338 1.21 -8.33 -25.59
C ASN A 338 2.39 -9.20 -25.15
N TYR A 339 2.25 -10.52 -25.22
CA TYR A 339 3.33 -11.46 -24.94
C TYR A 339 3.04 -12.83 -25.58
N ASN A 340 4.09 -13.60 -25.86
CA ASN A 340 3.94 -15.03 -26.13
C ASN A 340 3.95 -15.79 -24.79
N PRO A 341 3.09 -16.79 -24.60
CA PRO A 341 3.11 -17.60 -23.39
C PRO A 341 4.38 -18.47 -23.34
N ALA A 342 4.95 -18.65 -22.15
CA ALA A 342 6.16 -19.44 -21.93
C ALA A 342 5.97 -20.95 -22.16
N THR A 343 4.72 -21.43 -22.06
CA THR A 343 4.34 -22.83 -22.29
C THR A 343 3.11 -22.94 -23.20
N PRO A 344 2.80 -24.10 -23.79
CA PRO A 344 1.51 -24.39 -24.42
C PRO A 344 0.36 -24.44 -23.39
N ARG A 345 -0.89 -24.44 -23.87
CA ARG A 345 -2.10 -24.60 -23.02
C ARG A 345 -2.32 -26.04 -22.62
#